data_AF-A0A6J1FPS0-F1
#
_entry.id   AF-A0A6J1FPS0-F1
#
_cell.length_a   1.000
_cell.length_b   1.000
_cell.length_c   1.000
_cell.angle_alpha   90.00
_cell.angle_beta   90.00
_cell.angle_gamma   90.00
#
_symmetry.space_group_name_H-M   'P 1'
#
loop_
_entity.id
_entity.type
_entity.pdbx_description
1 polymer ?
#
loop_
_entity_poly.entity_id
_entity_poly.type
_entity_poly.pdbx_seq_one_letter_code
_entity_poly.pdbx_strand_id
1 'polypeptide(L)'
;MEAAGSSSSQNGYQPHVLAVDDNLVDRKLVEKLLKNSSFKGKNTKVFIFFIQNRISESGQEKKSNLFVCLVVCLFVCAVTTAENGLSALEFLGLSDEHEHEHNNIECGDRSKVNMIITDYCMPGMSGYELLKKIKRCSRMKEVPVVVVSSENVPTRINKCLEEGAEMFMLKPLKQSDVVKLKCQLMMN
;
A
#
# COMPACT_ATOMS: atom_id res chain seq x y z
N MET A 1 -45.05 18.17 -9.15
CA MET A 1 -44.55 16.94 -9.77
C MET A 1 -43.10 16.75 -9.33
N GLU A 2 -42.85 15.70 -8.57
CA GLU A 2 -41.55 15.00 -8.46
C GLU A 2 -41.04 14.65 -9.88
N ALA A 3 -39.78 14.31 -10.18
CA ALA A 3 -38.65 13.72 -9.46
C ALA A 3 -37.36 14.12 -10.25
N ALA A 4 -36.11 13.78 -9.95
CA ALA A 4 -35.48 12.80 -9.07
C ALA A 4 -34.02 13.25 -8.87
N GLY A 5 -33.44 12.89 -7.73
CA GLY A 5 -32.05 13.19 -7.41
C GLY A 5 -31.05 12.38 -8.25
N SER A 6 -29.91 12.99 -8.53
CA SER A 6 -28.66 12.27 -8.76
C SER A 6 -27.92 12.21 -7.44
N SER A 7 -28.07 11.09 -6.74
CA SER A 7 -27.20 10.68 -5.65
C SER A 7 -25.76 10.60 -6.17
N SER A 8 -24.96 11.65 -5.94
CA SER A 8 -23.51 11.55 -6.06
C SER A 8 -23.04 10.66 -4.91
N SER A 9 -22.88 9.38 -5.24
CA SER A 9 -22.31 8.34 -4.39
C SER A 9 -21.08 8.91 -3.68
N GLN A 10 -21.11 8.96 -2.35
CA GLN A 10 -19.90 9.12 -1.56
C GLN A 10 -19.04 7.88 -1.81
N ASN A 11 -18.23 7.90 -2.87
CA ASN A 11 -17.30 6.83 -3.12
C ASN A 11 -16.18 6.99 -2.08
N GLY A 12 -16.31 6.26 -0.97
CA GLY A 12 -15.33 6.29 0.10
C GLY A 12 -13.96 6.00 -0.46
N TYR A 13 -12.98 6.87 -0.19
CA TYR A 13 -11.60 6.66 -0.61
C TYR A 13 -11.11 5.34 0.00
N GLN A 14 -10.93 4.33 -0.84
CA GLN A 14 -10.43 3.02 -0.45
C GLN A 14 -9.02 2.85 -1.03
N PRO A 15 -7.96 2.96 -0.19
CA PRO A 15 -6.61 2.76 -0.67
C PRO A 15 -6.42 1.35 -1.23
N HIS A 16 -5.76 1.24 -2.37
CA HIS A 16 -5.48 -0.01 -3.04
C HIS A 16 -4.00 -0.37 -2.93
N VAL A 17 -3.73 -1.58 -2.44
CA VAL A 17 -2.38 -2.13 -2.29
C VAL A 17 -2.18 -3.30 -3.24
N LEU A 18 -1.07 -3.30 -3.97
CA LEU A 18 -0.61 -4.45 -4.72
C LEU A 18 0.43 -5.23 -3.90
N ALA A 19 0.12 -6.47 -3.54
CA ALA A 19 1.03 -7.37 -2.83
C ALA A 19 1.64 -8.39 -3.79
N VAL A 20 2.95 -8.35 -3.98
CA VAL A 20 3.69 -9.18 -4.95
C VAL A 20 4.58 -10.16 -4.20
N ASP A 21 4.27 -11.44 -4.28
CA ASP A 21 5.01 -12.49 -3.58
C ASP A 21 4.72 -13.84 -4.23
N ASP A 22 5.74 -14.63 -4.52
CA ASP A 22 5.60 -15.97 -5.09
C ASP A 22 5.06 -16.96 -4.05
N ASN A 23 5.24 -16.68 -2.76
CA ASN A 23 4.67 -17.47 -1.69
C ASN A 23 3.21 -17.08 -1.40
N LEU A 24 2.27 -18.01 -1.66
CA LEU A 24 0.84 -17.82 -1.40
C LEU A 24 0.53 -17.50 0.08
N VAL A 25 1.31 -18.04 1.03
CA VAL A 25 1.11 -17.79 2.46
C VAL A 25 1.39 -16.32 2.78
N ASP A 26 2.46 -15.76 2.23
CA ASP A 26 2.85 -14.37 2.46
C ASP A 26 1.85 -13.41 1.81
N ARG A 27 1.38 -13.70 0.59
CA ARG A 27 0.29 -12.94 -0.06
C ARG A 27 -0.98 -12.89 0.81
N LYS A 28 -1.43 -14.06 1.29
CA LYS A 28 -2.61 -14.16 2.16
C LYS A 28 -2.40 -13.47 3.49
N LEU A 29 -1.17 -13.46 4.02
CA LEU A 29 -0.84 -12.75 5.24
C LEU A 29 -0.98 -11.24 5.04
N VAL A 30 -0.38 -10.67 3.98
CA VAL A 30 -0.51 -9.25 3.63
C VAL A 30 -1.98 -8.87 3.45
N GLU A 31 -2.71 -9.65 2.66
CA GLU A 31 -4.15 -9.45 2.44
C GLU A 31 -4.92 -9.46 3.77
N LYS A 32 -4.68 -10.46 4.63
CA LYS A 32 -5.34 -10.57 5.93
C LYS A 32 -5.00 -9.40 6.84
N LEU A 33 -3.74 -8.98 6.90
CA LEU A 33 -3.27 -7.87 7.73
C LEU A 33 -3.89 -6.54 7.29
N LEU A 34 -3.97 -6.28 5.98
CA LEU A 34 -4.48 -5.01 5.47
C LEU A 34 -6.01 -4.95 5.39
N LYS A 35 -6.69 -6.06 5.06
CA LYS A 35 -8.17 -6.12 5.04
C LYS A 35 -8.79 -6.20 6.43
N ASN A 36 -8.18 -6.95 7.37
CA ASN A 36 -8.76 -7.15 8.71
C ASN A 36 -8.26 -6.18 9.77
N SER A 37 -7.41 -5.22 9.43
CA SER A 37 -6.90 -4.23 10.38
C SER A 37 -7.86 -3.09 10.70
N SER A 38 -9.16 -3.23 10.39
CA SER A 38 -10.16 -2.58 11.23
C SER A 38 -9.91 -3.11 12.64
N PHE A 39 -9.27 -2.30 13.49
CA PHE A 39 -8.88 -2.68 14.85
C PHE A 39 -10.03 -3.50 15.47
N LYS A 40 -9.86 -4.81 15.60
CA LYS A 40 -10.86 -5.72 16.20
C LYS A 40 -10.39 -6.09 17.60
N GLY A 41 -10.02 -5.08 18.37
CA GLY A 41 -9.94 -5.22 19.82
C GLY A 41 -11.34 -5.06 20.39
N LYS A 42 -11.69 -5.75 21.48
CA LYS A 42 -12.93 -5.51 22.27
C LYS A 42 -13.07 -4.06 22.79
N ASN A 43 -12.11 -3.20 22.46
CA ASN A 43 -11.94 -1.83 22.86
C ASN A 43 -11.91 -0.88 21.65
N THR A 44 -12.34 -1.22 20.43
CA THR A 44 -12.24 -0.26 19.30
C THR A 44 -13.05 1.01 19.55
N LYS A 45 -14.25 0.89 20.15
CA LYS A 45 -14.99 2.06 20.64
C LYS A 45 -14.24 2.78 21.76
N VAL A 46 -13.60 2.05 22.66
CA VAL A 46 -12.80 2.61 23.77
C VAL A 46 -11.53 3.29 23.26
N PHE A 47 -10.87 2.78 22.23
CA PHE A 47 -9.64 3.31 21.64
C PHE A 47 -9.97 4.53 20.79
N ILE A 48 -11.01 4.47 19.95
CA ILE A 48 -11.55 5.65 19.26
C ILE A 48 -11.94 6.74 20.27
N PHE A 49 -12.63 6.38 21.36
CA PHE A 49 -13.00 7.30 22.44
C PHE A 49 -11.79 7.83 23.22
N PHE A 50 -10.77 7.01 23.48
CA PHE A 50 -9.54 7.40 24.20
C PHE A 50 -8.69 8.34 23.34
N ILE A 51 -8.62 8.08 22.03
CA ILE A 51 -7.99 8.94 21.05
C ILE A 51 -8.76 10.27 20.95
N GLN A 52 -10.09 10.25 20.82
CA GLN A 52 -10.92 11.46 20.80
C GLN A 52 -10.78 12.28 22.10
N ASN A 53 -10.77 11.65 23.28
CA ASN A 53 -10.56 12.33 24.57
C ASN A 53 -9.15 12.91 24.69
N ARG A 54 -8.11 12.18 24.29
CA ARG A 54 -6.73 12.69 24.28
C ARG A 54 -6.47 13.74 23.21
N ILE A 55 -7.20 13.75 22.10
CA ILE A 55 -7.23 14.88 21.15
C ILE A 55 -7.83 16.12 21.85
N SER A 56 -8.77 15.96 22.79
CA SER A 56 -9.30 17.10 23.54
C SER A 56 -8.24 17.72 24.48
N GLU A 57 -7.42 16.87 25.12
CA GLU A 57 -6.46 17.22 26.18
C GLU A 57 -5.02 17.59 25.72
N SER A 58 -4.68 17.44 24.43
CA SER A 58 -3.28 17.59 23.95
C SER A 58 -3.01 18.90 23.17
N GLY A 59 -1.76 19.33 23.02
CA GLY A 59 -1.40 20.50 22.19
C GLY A 59 -1.58 20.23 20.69
N GLN A 60 -1.71 21.28 19.85
CA GLN A 60 -2.04 21.22 18.40
C GLN A 60 -1.32 20.09 17.62
N GLU A 61 0.00 19.94 17.79
CA GLU A 61 0.82 18.92 17.12
C GLU A 61 0.55 17.48 17.61
N LYS A 62 0.18 17.32 18.88
CA LYS A 62 -0.20 16.02 19.45
C LYS A 62 -1.64 15.66 19.06
N LYS A 63 -2.52 16.65 18.87
CA LYS A 63 -3.88 16.47 18.33
C LYS A 63 -3.85 15.95 16.89
N SER A 64 -3.01 16.53 16.02
CA SER A 64 -2.89 16.10 14.63
C SER A 64 -2.39 14.66 14.51
N ASN A 65 -1.32 14.30 15.23
CA ASN A 65 -0.76 12.94 15.22
C ASN A 65 -1.77 11.88 15.72
N LEU A 66 -2.56 12.23 16.73
CA LEU A 66 -3.55 11.32 17.29
C LEU A 66 -4.78 11.16 16.39
N PHE A 67 -5.15 12.23 15.67
CA PHE A 67 -6.17 12.18 14.63
C PHE A 67 -5.71 11.33 13.43
N VAL A 68 -4.46 11.46 12.98
CA VAL A 68 -3.87 10.61 11.94
C VAL A 68 -3.95 9.14 12.35
N CYS A 69 -3.57 8.80 13.59
CA CYS A 69 -3.67 7.43 14.12
C CYS A 69 -5.12 6.88 14.10
N LEU A 70 -6.11 7.72 14.41
CA LEU A 70 -7.53 7.35 14.39
C LEU A 70 -8.01 7.01 12.98
N VAL A 71 -7.65 7.87 12.02
CA VAL A 71 -8.04 7.76 10.62
C VAL A 71 -7.34 6.53 10.00
N VAL A 72 -6.05 6.32 10.26
CA VAL A 72 -5.27 5.12 9.89
C VAL A 72 -5.97 3.82 10.30
N CYS A 73 -6.55 3.77 11.50
CA CYS A 73 -7.16 2.55 12.04
C CYS A 73 -8.50 2.18 11.37
N LEU A 74 -9.16 3.09 10.65
CA LEU A 74 -10.53 2.92 10.18
C LEU A 74 -10.66 2.51 8.70
N PHE A 75 -9.65 2.73 7.86
CA PHE A 75 -9.75 2.36 6.44
C PHE A 75 -9.45 0.89 6.20
N VAL A 76 -10.31 0.25 5.43
CA VAL A 76 -10.11 -1.09 4.87
C VAL A 76 -9.39 -0.91 3.54
N CYS A 77 -8.22 -1.51 3.36
CA CYS A 77 -7.52 -1.46 2.07
C CYS A 77 -8.12 -2.48 1.10
N ALA A 78 -8.29 -2.10 -0.17
CA ALA A 78 -8.36 -3.08 -1.24
C ALA A 78 -6.96 -3.68 -1.39
N VAL A 79 -6.88 -4.99 -1.61
CA VAL A 79 -5.60 -5.68 -1.84
C VAL A 79 -5.75 -6.55 -3.06
N THR A 80 -4.92 -6.30 -4.06
CA THR A 80 -4.69 -7.21 -5.19
C THR A 80 -3.37 -7.93 -4.95
N THR A 81 -3.28 -9.19 -5.35
CA THR A 81 -2.06 -9.96 -5.20
C THR A 81 -1.51 -10.39 -6.56
N ALA A 82 -0.20 -10.37 -6.73
CA ALA A 82 0.51 -10.92 -7.89
C ALA A 82 1.55 -11.94 -7.44
N GLU A 83 1.77 -12.98 -8.22
CA GLU A 83 2.64 -14.11 -7.84
C GLU A 83 4.09 -13.98 -8.31
N ASN A 84 4.40 -12.96 -9.11
CA ASN A 84 5.74 -12.67 -9.59
C ASN A 84 5.81 -11.22 -10.11
N GLY A 85 7.02 -10.75 -10.40
CA GLY A 85 7.26 -9.41 -10.93
C GLY A 85 6.60 -9.15 -12.28
N LEU A 86 6.51 -10.14 -13.16
CA LEU A 86 5.89 -9.97 -14.50
C LEU A 86 4.38 -9.70 -14.38
N SER A 87 3.67 -10.51 -13.61
CA SER A 87 2.24 -10.34 -13.33
C SER A 87 1.95 -8.99 -12.65
N ALA A 88 2.88 -8.51 -11.83
CA ALA A 88 2.78 -7.18 -11.23
C ALA A 88 2.92 -6.07 -12.28
N LEU A 89 3.89 -6.16 -13.20
CA LEU A 89 4.02 -5.19 -14.29
C LEU A 89 2.81 -5.21 -15.21
N GLU A 90 2.31 -6.40 -15.56
CA GLU A 90 1.08 -6.57 -16.33
C GLU A 90 -0.10 -5.90 -15.65
N PHE A 91 -0.25 -6.09 -14.33
CA PHE A 91 -1.31 -5.44 -13.56
C PHE A 91 -1.16 -3.91 -13.57
N LEU A 92 0.07 -3.40 -13.44
CA LEU A 92 0.38 -1.97 -13.42
C LEU A 92 0.31 -1.32 -14.81
N GLY A 93 0.18 -2.11 -15.88
CA GLY A 93 0.24 -1.61 -17.26
C GLY A 93 1.64 -1.14 -17.65
N LEU A 94 2.66 -1.82 -17.13
CA LEU A 94 4.09 -1.58 -17.36
C LEU A 94 4.75 -2.73 -18.12
N SER A 95 3.97 -3.67 -18.66
CA SER A 95 4.50 -4.68 -19.59
C SER A 95 5.14 -3.97 -20.77
N ASP A 96 6.30 -4.48 -21.20
CA ASP A 96 7.03 -3.97 -22.36
C ASP A 96 6.23 -4.28 -23.65
N GLU A 97 5.13 -3.56 -23.90
CA GLU A 97 4.52 -3.47 -25.23
C GLU A 97 5.22 -2.34 -25.96
N HIS A 98 6.22 -2.71 -26.77
CA HIS A 98 6.90 -1.92 -27.81
C HIS A 98 7.11 -0.42 -27.53
N GLU A 99 8.38 0.00 -27.51
CA GLU A 99 8.83 1.40 -27.54
C GLU A 99 8.31 2.17 -28.79
N HIS A 100 7.01 2.42 -28.85
CA HIS A 100 6.42 3.43 -29.72
C HIS A 100 5.94 4.56 -28.83
N GLU A 101 6.79 5.58 -28.75
CA GLU A 101 6.43 6.95 -28.43
C GLU A 101 5.09 7.30 -29.09
N HIS A 102 4.21 7.93 -28.32
CA HIS A 102 2.87 8.40 -28.69
C HIS A 102 1.82 7.31 -28.86
N ASN A 103 1.24 6.88 -27.74
CA ASN A 103 -0.22 6.85 -27.62
C ASN A 103 -0.61 7.08 -26.16
N ASN A 104 -1.42 8.11 -25.94
CA ASN A 104 -2.23 8.24 -24.73
C ASN A 104 -3.20 7.05 -24.71
N ILE A 105 -2.73 5.89 -24.28
CA ILE A 105 -3.62 4.78 -23.97
C ILE A 105 -4.28 5.16 -22.67
N GLU A 106 -5.51 5.61 -22.77
CA GLU A 106 -6.45 5.70 -21.65
C GLU A 106 -6.50 4.33 -21.00
N CYS A 107 -5.75 4.21 -19.91
CA CYS A 107 -5.62 3.02 -19.09
C CYS A 107 -6.98 2.77 -18.44
N GLY A 108 -7.81 1.99 -19.12
CA GLY A 108 -9.18 1.67 -18.72
C GLY A 108 -9.23 1.22 -17.26
N ASP A 109 -10.01 1.94 -16.46
CA ASP A 109 -10.53 1.68 -15.11
C ASP A 109 -9.76 0.68 -14.21
N ARG A 110 -8.43 0.68 -14.27
CA ARG A 110 -7.56 -0.06 -13.35
C ARG A 110 -7.40 0.82 -12.12
N SER A 111 -7.95 0.34 -11.00
CA SER A 111 -7.90 1.02 -9.71
C SER A 111 -6.49 1.56 -9.44
N LYS A 112 -6.38 2.86 -9.19
CA LYS A 112 -5.12 3.54 -8.90
C LYS A 112 -4.45 2.87 -7.70
N VAL A 113 -3.33 2.17 -7.94
CA VAL A 113 -2.55 1.56 -6.86
C VAL A 113 -1.92 2.66 -6.02
N ASN A 114 -2.15 2.62 -4.71
CA ASN A 114 -1.63 3.58 -3.75
C ASN A 114 -0.35 3.12 -3.07
N MET A 115 -0.06 1.82 -3.08
CA MET A 115 1.17 1.24 -2.55
C MET A 115 1.45 -0.12 -3.16
N ILE A 116 2.73 -0.45 -3.29
CA ILE A 116 3.19 -1.76 -3.71
C ILE A 116 4.00 -2.36 -2.56
N ILE A 117 3.69 -3.60 -2.18
CA ILE A 117 4.47 -4.40 -1.25
C ILE A 117 5.01 -5.58 -2.04
N THR A 118 6.32 -5.73 -2.15
CA THR A 118 6.94 -6.81 -2.95
C THR A 118 7.92 -7.61 -2.13
N ASP A 119 7.94 -8.93 -2.32
CA ASP A 119 9.05 -9.76 -1.88
C ASP A 119 10.32 -9.42 -2.66
N TYR A 120 11.48 -9.54 -2.02
CA TYR A 120 12.78 -9.34 -2.64
C TYR A 120 13.19 -10.53 -3.52
N CYS A 121 13.01 -11.76 -3.03
CA CYS A 121 13.52 -13.00 -3.60
C CYS A 121 12.44 -13.73 -4.40
N MET A 122 12.00 -13.17 -5.52
CA MET A 122 11.07 -13.84 -6.42
C MET A 122 11.79 -14.46 -7.63
N PRO A 123 11.31 -15.60 -8.17
CA PRO A 123 11.86 -16.21 -9.36
C PRO A 123 11.63 -15.34 -10.62
N GLY A 124 12.59 -15.38 -11.54
CA GLY A 124 12.54 -14.66 -12.82
C GLY A 124 12.84 -13.17 -12.71
N MET A 125 12.16 -12.46 -11.80
CA MET A 125 12.38 -11.03 -11.53
C MET A 125 12.38 -10.79 -10.03
N SER A 126 13.49 -10.26 -9.52
CA SER A 126 13.61 -9.88 -8.11
C SER A 126 12.75 -8.66 -7.77
N GLY A 127 12.39 -8.50 -6.50
CA GLY A 127 11.69 -7.31 -6.01
C GLY A 127 12.48 -6.01 -6.25
N TYR A 128 13.81 -6.08 -6.27
CA TYR A 128 14.67 -4.95 -6.61
C TYR A 128 14.55 -4.55 -8.09
N GLU A 129 14.50 -5.52 -9.01
CA GLU A 129 14.29 -5.24 -10.44
C GLU A 129 12.89 -4.69 -10.70
N LEU A 130 11.88 -5.22 -10.02
CA LEU A 130 10.51 -4.70 -10.06
C LEU A 130 10.46 -3.25 -9.55
N LEU A 131 11.05 -2.96 -8.40
CA LEU A 131 11.17 -1.61 -7.83
C LEU A 131 11.79 -0.64 -8.84
N LYS A 132 12.91 -1.04 -9.46
CA LYS A 132 13.61 -0.24 -10.46
C LYS A 132 12.73 0.09 -11.67
N LYS A 133 11.99 -0.89 -12.19
CA LYS A 133 11.04 -0.67 -13.30
C LYS A 133 9.90 0.28 -12.88
N ILE A 134 9.34 0.11 -11.69
CA ILE A 134 8.28 0.98 -11.15
C ILE A 134 8.77 2.42 -11.02
N LYS A 135 9.93 2.64 -10.39
CA LYS A 135 10.47 3.99 -10.12
C LYS A 135 10.94 4.74 -11.35
N ARG A 136 11.29 4.02 -12.42
CA ARG A 136 11.58 4.61 -13.74
C ARG A 136 10.34 5.11 -14.48
N CYS A 137 9.16 4.56 -14.17
CA CYS A 137 7.93 5.00 -14.81
C CYS A 137 7.42 6.31 -14.19
N SER A 138 7.28 7.35 -15.02
CA SER A 138 6.81 8.68 -14.59
C SER A 138 5.45 8.66 -13.89
N ARG A 139 4.55 7.74 -14.30
CA ARG A 139 3.20 7.55 -13.72
C ARG A 139 3.22 6.88 -12.35
N MET A 140 4.27 6.12 -12.04
CA MET A 140 4.34 5.25 -10.85
C MET A 140 5.45 5.63 -9.88
N LYS A 141 6.36 6.55 -10.25
CA LYS A 141 7.50 6.96 -9.42
C LYS A 141 7.12 7.41 -8.01
N GLU A 142 5.94 8.02 -7.85
CA GLU A 142 5.41 8.54 -6.58
C GLU A 142 4.71 7.46 -5.74
N VAL A 143 4.36 6.32 -6.33
CA VAL A 143 3.74 5.23 -5.60
C VAL A 143 4.77 4.65 -4.62
N PRO A 144 4.51 4.60 -3.31
CA PRO A 144 5.42 4.02 -2.33
C PRO A 144 5.56 2.51 -2.59
N VAL A 145 6.82 2.06 -2.60
CA VAL A 145 7.16 0.64 -2.75
C VAL A 145 7.85 0.18 -1.47
N VAL A 146 7.25 -0.81 -0.81
CA VAL A 146 7.81 -1.48 0.37
C VAL A 146 8.37 -2.81 -0.06
N VAL A 147 9.66 -3.04 0.19
CA VAL A 147 10.31 -4.32 -0.10
C VAL A 147 10.31 -5.17 1.17
N VAL A 148 9.96 -6.44 1.05
CA VAL A 148 9.94 -7.40 2.14
C VAL A 148 10.89 -8.54 1.83
N SER A 149 11.65 -9.05 2.79
CA SER A 149 12.63 -10.12 2.57
C SER A 149 12.73 -11.04 3.77
N SER A 150 13.01 -12.33 3.53
CA SER A 150 13.40 -13.26 4.60
C SER A 150 14.85 -13.06 5.06
N GLU A 151 15.67 -12.40 4.25
CA GLU A 151 17.08 -12.16 4.52
C GLU A 151 17.35 -10.74 5.02
N ASN A 152 18.17 -10.64 6.08
CA ASN A 152 18.64 -9.38 6.63
C ASN A 152 20.06 -9.05 6.14
N VAL A 153 20.17 -8.66 4.88
CA VAL A 153 21.46 -8.35 4.23
C VAL A 153 21.57 -6.83 4.03
N PRO A 154 22.45 -6.12 4.76
CA PRO A 154 22.55 -4.66 4.72
C PRO A 154 22.76 -4.08 3.32
N THR A 155 23.55 -4.76 2.48
CA THR A 155 23.79 -4.30 1.11
C THR A 155 22.54 -4.37 0.23
N ARG A 156 21.64 -5.33 0.47
CA ARG A 156 20.34 -5.41 -0.24
C ARG A 156 19.40 -4.31 0.23
N ILE A 157 19.35 -4.09 1.55
CA ILE A 157 18.53 -3.04 2.17
C ILE A 157 18.92 -1.68 1.60
N ASN A 158 20.21 -1.33 1.67
CA ASN A 158 20.71 -0.04 1.18
C ASN A 158 20.42 0.17 -0.30
N LYS A 159 20.66 -0.86 -1.14
CA LYS A 159 20.35 -0.78 -2.58
C LYS A 159 18.87 -0.51 -2.86
N CYS A 160 17.96 -1.12 -2.11
CA CYS A 160 16.53 -0.88 -2.30
C CYS A 160 16.15 0.55 -1.90
N LEU A 161 16.65 1.03 -0.77
CA LEU A 161 16.37 2.39 -0.29
C LEU A 161 16.95 3.45 -1.23
N GLU A 162 18.18 3.25 -1.73
CA GLU A 162 18.83 4.13 -2.72
C GLU A 162 18.06 4.19 -4.05
N GLU A 163 17.46 3.09 -4.49
CA GLU A 163 16.60 3.04 -5.69
C GLU A 163 15.20 3.67 -5.45
N GLY A 164 14.92 4.11 -4.22
CA GLY A 164 13.68 4.80 -3.86
C GLY A 164 12.60 3.91 -3.26
N ALA A 165 12.94 2.75 -2.72
CA ALA A 165 12.01 2.03 -1.84
C ALA A 165 11.68 2.91 -0.63
N GLU A 166 10.38 3.00 -0.31
CA GLU A 166 9.91 3.75 0.85
C GLU A 166 10.38 3.09 2.15
N MET A 167 10.43 1.75 2.14
CA MET A 167 10.79 0.98 3.31
C MET A 167 11.26 -0.43 2.93
N PHE A 168 12.11 -1.00 3.78
CA PHE A 168 12.49 -2.41 3.74
C PHE A 168 12.07 -3.10 5.04
N MET A 169 11.39 -4.24 4.94
CA MET A 169 10.89 -5.01 6.08
C MET A 169 11.36 -6.47 6.03
N LEU A 170 11.43 -7.11 7.20
CA LEU A 170 11.74 -8.54 7.29
C LEU A 170 10.46 -9.37 7.42
N LYS A 171 10.43 -10.52 6.74
CA LYS A 171 9.41 -11.55 6.92
C LYS A 171 9.59 -12.28 8.27
N PRO A 172 8.51 -12.83 8.85
CA PRO A 172 7.12 -12.62 8.47
C PRO A 172 6.61 -11.25 8.95
N LEU A 173 5.75 -10.61 8.16
CA LEU A 173 5.08 -9.37 8.56
C LEU A 173 4.16 -9.59 9.75
N LYS A 174 4.16 -8.64 10.69
CA LYS A 174 3.41 -8.71 11.94
C LYS A 174 2.29 -7.67 11.97
N GLN A 175 1.35 -7.85 12.89
CA GLN A 175 0.28 -6.88 13.12
C GLN A 175 0.81 -5.49 13.49
N SER A 176 1.97 -5.41 14.15
CA SER A 176 2.65 -4.16 14.47
C SER A 176 3.13 -3.38 13.24
N ASP A 177 3.37 -4.06 12.12
CA ASP A 177 3.87 -3.44 10.90
C ASP A 177 2.76 -2.74 10.11
N VAL A 178 1.51 -3.16 10.32
CA VAL A 178 0.33 -2.58 9.65
C VAL A 178 0.17 -1.10 9.94
N VAL A 179 0.50 -0.65 11.15
CA VAL A 179 0.46 0.78 11.49
C VAL A 179 1.43 1.56 10.59
N LYS A 180 2.66 1.04 10.42
CA LYS A 180 3.67 1.68 9.56
C LYS A 180 3.21 1.71 8.10
N LEU A 181 2.72 0.58 7.58
CA LEU A 181 2.22 0.46 6.21
C LEU A 181 1.04 1.41 5.95
N LYS A 182 0.08 1.49 6.87
CA LYS A 182 -1.07 2.37 6.70
C LYS A 182 -0.75 3.84 6.89
N CYS A 183 0.20 4.19 7.76
CA CYS A 183 0.69 5.58 7.83
C CYS A 183 1.26 6.02 6.48
N GLN A 184 2.03 5.16 5.82
CA GLN A 184 2.58 5.44 4.49
C GLN A 184 1.50 5.65 3.42
N LEU A 185 0.39 4.89 3.47
CA LEU A 185 -0.76 5.09 2.58
C LEU A 185 -1.49 6.42 2.75
N MET A 186 -1.30 7.12 3.88
CA MET A 186 -2.05 8.32 4.23
C MET A 186 -1.27 9.62 4.05
N MET A 187 0.05 9.54 3.86
CA MET A 187 0.92 10.70 3.70
C MET A 187 1.07 11.15 2.24
N ASN A 188 0.56 10.36 1.28
CA ASN A 188 0.69 10.58 -0.17
C ASN A 188 -0.66 10.71 -0.88
#